data_AF-K2MQY1-F1
#
_entry.id   AF-K2MQY1-F1
#
_cell.length_a   1.000
_cell.length_b   1.000
_cell.length_c   1.000
_cell.angle_alpha   90.00
_cell.angle_beta   90.00
_cell.angle_gamma   90.00
#
_symmetry.space_group_name_H-M   'P 1'
#
loop_
_entity.id
_entity.type
_entity.pdbx_description
1 polymer ?
#
loop_
_entity_poly.entity_id
_entity_poly.type
_entity_poly.pdbx_seq_one_letter_code
_entity_poly.pdbx_strand_id
1 'polypeptide(L)'
;MNPGMERVRVFTNVTYSTQAFVGVNESTIVVSFRGTRDTNNWISNLDYFRVSYWDKACVGCFVHTGFNCELQSLWVKMRKYLRKLVGKKGIERILITGHSLGGAMATIAAANLVSQNYMFASGLKILLYTFGSPRVGNMQFADWLLASFCRVGHESYRVTHKRDAVPHVPPMWFGFYHVPHEVWYDNDGNTEYTNCNDIKGTPCSDLTVTEDPNCSDSIIP
;
A
#
# COMPACT_ATOMS: atom_id res chain seq x y z
N MET A 1 -23.10 3.65 -17.55
CA MET A 1 -23.72 3.97 -16.24
C MET A 1 -22.68 3.76 -15.16
N ASN A 2 -22.57 4.68 -14.20
CA ASN A 2 -21.72 4.48 -13.03
C ASN A 2 -22.47 3.54 -12.07
N PRO A 3 -21.95 2.34 -11.74
CA PRO A 3 -22.69 1.27 -11.06
C PRO A 3 -22.96 1.53 -9.57
N GLY A 4 -22.96 2.78 -9.11
CA GLY A 4 -23.26 3.15 -7.72
C GLY A 4 -22.20 3.99 -7.01
N MET A 5 -21.06 4.30 -7.66
CA MET A 5 -20.00 5.06 -7.00
C MET A 5 -20.30 6.56 -7.01
N GLU A 6 -20.45 7.14 -5.82
CA GLU A 6 -20.74 8.56 -5.62
C GLU A 6 -19.48 9.37 -5.29
N ARG A 7 -19.61 10.71 -5.38
CA ARG A 7 -18.61 11.68 -4.87
C ARG A 7 -17.21 11.44 -5.46
N VAL A 8 -17.18 10.96 -6.70
CA VAL A 8 -15.96 10.67 -7.43
C VAL A 8 -15.15 11.95 -7.62
N ARG A 9 -13.87 11.89 -7.25
CA ARG A 9 -12.92 12.98 -7.42
C ARG A 9 -11.58 12.43 -7.89
N VAL A 10 -11.01 13.11 -8.87
CA VAL A 10 -9.68 12.83 -9.39
C VAL A 10 -8.70 13.84 -8.81
N PHE A 11 -7.53 13.35 -8.39
CA PHE A 11 -6.39 14.14 -7.98
C PHE A 11 -5.27 13.89 -8.97
N THR A 12 -4.70 14.95 -9.53
CA THR A 12 -3.61 14.87 -10.49
C THR A 12 -2.49 15.81 -10.08
N ASN A 13 -1.27 15.40 -10.39
CA ASN A 13 -0.12 16.26 -10.42
C ASN A 13 0.57 16.07 -11.77
N VAL A 14 0.52 17.10 -12.63
CA VAL A 14 1.06 17.01 -14.00
C VAL A 14 2.58 16.88 -13.97
N THR A 15 3.25 17.56 -13.04
CA THR A 15 4.71 17.53 -12.89
C THR A 15 5.23 16.12 -12.62
N TYR A 16 4.55 15.38 -11.74
CA TYR A 16 4.92 14.00 -11.40
C TYR A 16 4.20 12.95 -12.26
N SER A 17 3.32 13.37 -13.17
CA SER A 17 2.42 12.47 -13.92
C SER A 17 1.60 11.52 -13.03
N THR A 18 1.41 11.87 -11.76
CA THR A 18 0.76 11.05 -10.75
C THR A 18 -0.75 11.31 -10.71
N GLN A 19 -1.54 10.26 -10.49
CA GLN A 19 -2.99 10.35 -10.43
C GLN A 19 -3.57 9.44 -9.35
N ALA A 20 -4.59 9.95 -8.66
CA ALA A 20 -5.40 9.18 -7.73
C ALA A 20 -6.89 9.46 -7.92
N PHE A 21 -7.71 8.47 -7.61
CA PHE A 21 -9.17 8.52 -7.69
C PHE A 21 -9.75 8.24 -6.32
N VAL A 22 -10.72 9.03 -5.90
CA VAL A 22 -11.46 8.82 -4.66
C VAL A 22 -12.94 8.80 -4.96
N GLY A 23 -13.64 7.73 -4.56
CA GLY A 23 -15.08 7.61 -4.67
C GLY A 23 -15.67 7.01 -3.39
N VAL A 24 -17.00 7.03 -3.28
CA VAL A 24 -17.73 6.38 -2.19
C VAL A 24 -18.69 5.37 -2.78
N ASN A 25 -18.64 4.14 -2.31
CA ASN A 25 -19.64 3.12 -2.59
C ASN A 25 -20.20 2.62 -1.26
N GLU A 26 -21.49 2.84 -1.02
CA GLU A 26 -22.16 2.51 0.24
C GLU A 26 -21.39 3.08 1.46
N SER A 27 -20.95 2.22 2.39
CA SER A 27 -20.18 2.58 3.58
C SER A 27 -18.66 2.65 3.36
N THR A 28 -18.20 2.50 2.11
CA THR A 28 -16.78 2.38 1.75
C THR A 28 -16.29 3.58 0.93
N ILE A 29 -15.24 4.23 1.41
CA ILE A 29 -14.44 5.14 0.58
C ILE A 29 -13.45 4.29 -0.21
N VAL A 30 -13.44 4.40 -1.53
CA VAL A 30 -12.45 3.74 -2.39
C VAL A 30 -11.43 4.77 -2.86
N VAL A 31 -10.15 4.50 -2.59
CA VAL A 31 -9.00 5.27 -3.03
C VAL A 31 -8.16 4.39 -3.95
N SER A 32 -7.99 4.81 -5.19
CA SER A 32 -7.16 4.10 -6.17
C SER A 32 -6.03 5.00 -6.65
N PHE A 33 -4.81 4.50 -6.62
CA PHE A 33 -3.63 5.15 -7.16
C PHE A 33 -3.22 4.51 -8.48
N ARG A 34 -2.93 5.35 -9.45
CA ARG A 34 -2.50 4.91 -10.77
C ARG A 34 -0.98 4.69 -10.79
N GLY A 35 -0.54 3.57 -11.37
CA GLY A 35 0.87 3.32 -11.66
C GLY A 35 1.40 4.05 -12.91
N THR A 36 2.68 3.85 -13.21
CA THR A 36 3.35 4.41 -14.39
C THR A 36 2.78 3.85 -15.69
N ARG A 37 2.85 4.61 -16.80
CA ARG A 37 2.47 4.12 -18.13
C ARG A 37 3.46 3.11 -18.70
N ASP A 38 4.73 3.28 -18.37
CA ASP A 38 5.85 2.44 -18.83
C ASP A 38 6.55 1.88 -17.60
N THR A 39 6.09 0.70 -17.18
CA THR A 39 6.59 0.04 -15.97
C THR A 39 7.99 -0.52 -16.17
N ASN A 40 8.32 -1.06 -17.35
CA ASN A 40 9.64 -1.63 -17.60
C ASN A 40 10.73 -0.57 -17.54
N ASN A 41 10.53 0.57 -18.22
CA ASN A 41 11.46 1.68 -18.15
C ASN A 41 11.57 2.25 -16.72
N TRP A 42 10.45 2.30 -15.99
CA TRP A 42 10.45 2.73 -14.60
C TRP A 42 11.29 1.80 -13.70
N ILE A 43 11.15 0.47 -13.84
CA ILE A 43 11.94 -0.50 -13.06
C ILE A 43 13.43 -0.31 -13.33
N SER A 44 13.82 -0.17 -14.61
CA SER A 44 15.23 -0.03 -15.00
C SER A 44 15.89 1.25 -14.47
N ASN A 45 15.11 2.31 -14.23
CA ASN A 45 15.60 3.59 -13.72
C ASN A 45 15.31 3.79 -12.23
N LEU A 46 14.76 2.78 -11.54
CA LEU A 46 14.41 2.89 -10.14
C LEU A 46 15.68 3.07 -9.30
N ASP A 47 15.80 4.20 -8.62
CA ASP A 47 16.82 4.40 -7.58
C ASP A 47 16.42 3.67 -6.29
N TYR A 48 17.33 3.56 -5.33
CA TYR A 48 17.07 2.91 -4.04
C TYR A 48 17.22 3.90 -2.87
N PHE A 49 17.00 5.19 -3.13
CA PHE A 49 17.16 6.21 -2.10
C PHE A 49 16.01 6.15 -1.10
N ARG A 50 16.39 6.17 0.18
CA ARG A 50 15.47 6.14 1.30
C ARG A 50 15.34 7.51 1.92
N VAL A 51 14.11 7.88 2.26
CA VAL A 51 13.80 9.07 3.05
C VAL A 51 13.15 8.63 4.36
N SER A 52 13.42 9.36 5.44
CA SER A 52 12.80 9.07 6.74
C SER A 52 11.28 9.21 6.63
N TYR A 53 10.57 8.18 7.10
CA TYR A 53 9.13 8.23 7.32
C TYR A 53 8.89 8.73 8.75
N TRP A 54 8.44 9.97 8.88
CA TRP A 54 8.32 10.63 10.18
C TRP A 54 6.99 10.31 10.87
N ASP A 55 7.02 9.38 11.82
CA ASP A 55 5.92 9.11 12.75
C ASP A 55 6.47 8.83 14.15
N LYS A 56 5.81 9.35 15.19
CA LYS A 56 6.30 9.19 16.58
C LYS A 56 6.34 7.74 17.04
N ALA A 57 5.48 6.89 16.49
CA ALA A 57 5.42 5.46 16.80
C ALA A 57 6.28 4.61 15.86
N CYS A 58 6.92 5.20 14.84
CA CYS A 58 7.71 4.50 13.82
C CYS A 58 9.18 4.98 13.85
N VAL A 59 9.93 4.58 14.87
CA VAL A 59 11.34 4.97 15.02
C VAL A 59 12.20 4.22 14.00
N GLY A 60 13.07 4.95 13.30
CA GLY A 60 13.97 4.37 12.29
C GLY A 60 13.25 3.91 11.02
N CYS A 61 12.02 4.37 10.78
CA CYS A 61 11.29 4.04 9.57
C CYS A 61 11.75 4.86 8.37
N PHE A 62 11.93 4.16 7.25
CA PHE A 62 12.32 4.73 5.99
C PHE A 62 11.44 4.17 4.88
N VAL A 63 11.11 5.03 3.91
CA VAL A 63 10.39 4.67 2.69
C VAL A 63 11.18 5.12 1.48
N HIS A 64 10.88 4.56 0.32
CA HIS A 64 11.47 4.98 -0.94
C HIS A 64 11.15 6.47 -1.22
N THR A 65 12.18 7.23 -1.60
CA THR A 65 12.07 8.69 -1.79
C THR A 65 11.09 9.06 -2.89
N GLY A 66 11.24 8.47 -4.08
CA GLY A 66 10.33 8.67 -5.22
C GLY A 66 8.86 8.40 -4.88
N PHE A 67 8.55 7.24 -4.30
CA PHE A 67 7.17 6.85 -3.97
C PHE A 67 6.54 7.82 -2.96
N ASN A 68 7.31 8.25 -1.96
CA ASN A 68 6.85 9.25 -1.01
C ASN A 68 6.62 10.60 -1.69
N CYS A 69 7.56 11.09 -2.51
CA CYS A 69 7.41 12.36 -3.23
C CYS A 69 6.13 12.38 -4.10
N GLU A 70 5.87 11.31 -4.85
CA GLU A 70 4.67 11.20 -5.69
C GLU A 70 3.39 11.25 -4.87
N LEU A 71 3.32 10.48 -3.76
CA LEU A 71 2.16 10.54 -2.88
C LEU A 71 1.99 11.93 -2.27
N GLN A 72 3.06 12.52 -1.72
CA GLN A 72 3.00 13.83 -1.08
C GLN A 72 2.53 14.93 -2.04
N SER A 73 2.85 14.79 -3.33
CA SER A 73 2.38 15.69 -4.39
C SER A 73 0.84 15.79 -4.48
N LEU A 74 0.12 14.75 -4.02
CA LEU A 74 -1.34 14.67 -3.97
C LEU A 74 -1.90 14.73 -2.54
N TRP A 75 -1.13 14.28 -1.55
CA TRP A 75 -1.60 13.92 -0.23
C TRP A 75 -2.30 15.05 0.52
N VAL A 76 -1.76 16.27 0.46
CA VAL A 76 -2.35 17.43 1.17
C VAL A 76 -3.81 17.65 0.76
N LYS A 77 -4.09 17.60 -0.55
CA LYS A 77 -5.44 17.78 -1.10
C LYS A 77 -6.31 16.56 -0.82
N MET A 78 -5.76 15.36 -0.99
CA MET A 78 -6.47 14.10 -0.75
C MET A 78 -6.88 13.95 0.71
N ARG A 79 -5.97 14.13 1.66
CA ARG A 79 -6.24 14.04 3.10
C ARG A 79 -7.37 14.96 3.53
N LYS A 80 -7.39 16.21 3.04
CA LYS A 80 -8.47 17.16 3.35
C LYS A 80 -9.83 16.64 2.86
N TYR A 81 -9.85 15.99 1.69
CA TYR A 81 -11.06 15.41 1.12
C TYR A 81 -11.49 14.13 1.85
N LEU A 82 -10.56 13.22 2.14
CA LEU A 82 -10.82 11.99 2.90
C LEU A 82 -11.41 12.30 4.27
N ARG A 83 -10.84 13.27 5.00
CA ARG A 83 -11.41 13.72 6.29
C ARG A 83 -12.86 14.21 6.16
N LYS A 84 -13.20 14.93 5.07
CA LYS A 84 -14.58 15.37 4.82
C LYS A 84 -15.51 14.18 4.57
N LEU A 85 -15.04 13.14 3.88
CA LEU A 85 -15.84 11.95 3.60
C LEU A 85 -16.05 11.11 4.86
N VAL A 86 -15.01 10.85 5.64
CA VAL A 86 -15.10 10.08 6.89
C VAL A 86 -16.00 10.77 7.93
N GLY A 87 -16.05 12.11 7.95
CA GLY A 87 -16.96 12.84 8.82
C GLY A 87 -18.46 12.67 8.49
N LYS A 88 -18.82 11.96 7.41
CA LYS A 88 -20.21 11.67 7.08
C LYS A 88 -20.69 10.42 7.81
N LYS A 89 -21.96 10.43 8.24
CA LYS A 89 -22.61 9.25 8.84
C LYS A 89 -22.60 8.08 7.85
N GLY A 90 -22.36 6.87 8.37
CA GLY A 90 -22.44 5.61 7.63
C GLY A 90 -21.15 5.21 6.89
N ILE A 91 -20.05 5.95 7.02
CA ILE A 91 -18.75 5.48 6.51
C ILE A 91 -18.10 4.58 7.56
N GLU A 92 -17.78 3.35 7.13
CA GLU A 92 -17.21 2.31 7.99
C GLU A 92 -15.78 1.95 7.60
N ARG A 93 -15.43 2.12 6.32
CA ARG A 93 -14.13 1.65 5.81
C ARG A 93 -13.56 2.51 4.71
N ILE A 94 -12.23 2.46 4.60
CA ILE A 94 -11.47 3.02 3.48
C ILE A 94 -10.74 1.85 2.81
N LEU A 95 -11.10 1.57 1.56
CA LEU A 95 -10.38 0.69 0.67
C LEU A 95 -9.35 1.50 -0.10
N ILE A 96 -8.09 1.09 -0.03
CA ILE A 96 -6.95 1.73 -0.67
C ILE A 96 -6.30 0.71 -1.58
N THR A 97 -6.09 1.09 -2.84
CA THR A 97 -5.57 0.16 -3.83
C THR A 97 -4.71 0.84 -4.88
N GLY A 98 -3.92 0.05 -5.59
CA GLY A 98 -3.14 0.47 -6.74
C GLY A 98 -2.35 -0.69 -7.33
N HIS A 99 -1.96 -0.52 -8.58
CA HIS A 99 -1.11 -1.45 -9.31
C HIS A 99 0.29 -0.85 -9.52
N SER A 100 1.34 -1.68 -9.45
CA SER A 100 2.73 -1.26 -9.65
C SER A 100 3.10 -0.10 -8.70
N LEU A 101 3.64 1.01 -9.23
CA LEU A 101 3.90 2.25 -8.48
C LEU A 101 2.67 2.73 -7.68
N GLY A 102 1.45 2.54 -8.19
CA GLY A 102 0.23 2.88 -7.47
C GLY A 102 0.05 2.04 -6.20
N GLY A 103 0.51 0.79 -6.20
CA GLY A 103 0.54 -0.06 -5.00
C GLY A 103 1.49 0.51 -3.94
N ALA A 104 2.65 0.99 -4.35
CA ALA A 104 3.59 1.65 -3.44
C ALA A 104 3.00 2.89 -2.78
N MET A 105 2.35 3.74 -3.58
CA MET A 105 1.63 4.92 -3.09
C MET A 105 0.47 4.54 -2.15
N ALA A 106 -0.26 3.47 -2.46
CA ALA A 106 -1.35 2.96 -1.63
C ALA A 106 -0.84 2.54 -0.24
N THR A 107 0.31 1.87 -0.17
CA THR A 107 0.94 1.46 1.09
C THR A 107 1.34 2.67 1.94
N ILE A 108 2.00 3.68 1.35
CA ILE A 108 2.36 4.90 2.10
C ILE A 108 1.10 5.70 2.49
N ALA A 109 0.05 5.70 1.66
CA ALA A 109 -1.21 6.34 1.99
C ALA A 109 -1.90 5.65 3.19
N ALA A 110 -1.90 4.33 3.23
CA ALA A 110 -2.42 3.56 4.35
C ALA A 110 -1.62 3.85 5.64
N ALA A 111 -0.29 3.87 5.56
CA ALA A 111 0.59 4.27 6.66
C ALA A 111 0.26 5.69 7.18
N ASN A 112 0.06 6.66 6.29
CA ASN A 112 -0.29 8.03 6.67
C ASN A 112 -1.65 8.10 7.38
N LEU A 113 -2.63 7.27 6.98
CA LEU A 113 -3.94 7.23 7.65
C LEU A 113 -3.85 6.61 9.04
N VAL A 114 -3.06 5.53 9.20
CA VAL A 114 -2.79 4.90 10.50
C VAL A 114 -2.05 5.86 11.44
N SER A 115 -1.00 6.51 10.96
CA SER A 115 -0.28 7.57 11.68
C SER A 115 -1.21 8.68 12.17
N GLN A 116 -2.22 9.00 11.37
CA GLN A 116 -3.16 10.09 11.60
C GLN A 116 -4.51 9.60 12.11
N ASN A 117 -4.58 8.40 12.70
CA ASN A 117 -5.85 7.75 13.06
C ASN A 117 -6.70 8.60 14.03
N TYR A 118 -6.08 9.46 14.85
CA TYR A 118 -6.79 10.44 15.69
C TYR A 118 -7.70 11.41 14.88
N MET A 119 -7.53 11.50 13.56
CA MET A 119 -8.33 12.33 12.67
C MET A 119 -9.64 11.66 12.20
N PHE A 120 -9.84 10.38 12.52
CA PHE A 120 -10.96 9.58 12.04
C PHE A 120 -11.81 9.05 13.19
N ALA A 121 -13.08 8.73 12.90
CA ALA A 121 -13.99 8.18 13.90
C ALA A 121 -13.50 6.81 14.39
N SER A 122 -13.69 6.53 15.68
CA SER A 122 -13.44 5.20 16.24
C SER A 122 -14.18 4.12 15.46
N GLY A 123 -13.47 3.08 15.03
CA GLY A 123 -14.05 1.95 14.30
C GLY A 123 -13.93 2.02 12.77
N LEU A 124 -13.33 3.07 12.20
CA LEU A 124 -13.03 3.10 10.76
C LEU A 124 -11.99 2.01 10.41
N LYS A 125 -12.32 1.10 9.49
CA LYS A 125 -11.42 0.04 9.03
C LYS A 125 -10.66 0.45 7.77
N ILE A 126 -9.34 0.28 7.77
CA ILE A 126 -8.50 0.44 6.57
C ILE A 126 -8.32 -0.92 5.92
N LEU A 127 -8.55 -0.97 4.62
CA LEU A 127 -8.34 -2.12 3.76
C LEU A 127 -7.31 -1.73 2.69
N LEU A 128 -6.15 -2.38 2.68
CA LEU A 128 -5.10 -2.15 1.69
C LEU A 128 -4.99 -3.37 0.77
N TYR A 129 -5.25 -3.17 -0.52
CA TYR A 129 -5.10 -4.20 -1.54
C TYR A 129 -4.21 -3.69 -2.65
N THR A 130 -3.03 -4.29 -2.82
CA THR A 130 -2.08 -3.86 -3.85
C THR A 130 -1.85 -4.97 -4.85
N PHE A 131 -1.54 -4.60 -6.09
CA PHE A 131 -1.33 -5.54 -7.20
C PHE A 131 0.02 -5.27 -7.84
N GLY A 132 0.90 -6.27 -7.90
CA GLY A 132 2.25 -6.11 -8.46
C GLY A 132 3.01 -4.94 -7.81
N SER A 133 2.85 -4.70 -6.51
CA SER A 133 3.45 -3.57 -5.82
C SER A 133 4.93 -3.81 -5.54
N PRO A 134 5.82 -2.83 -5.74
CA PRO A 134 7.21 -2.92 -5.31
C PRO A 134 7.33 -2.87 -3.78
N ARG A 135 8.51 -3.23 -3.25
CA ARG A 135 8.84 -3.02 -1.82
C ARG A 135 8.91 -1.52 -1.52
N VAL A 136 8.36 -1.11 -0.38
CA VAL A 136 8.04 0.33 -0.15
C VAL A 136 8.98 0.99 0.85
N GLY A 137 9.38 0.25 1.89
CA GLY A 137 10.17 0.78 2.99
C GLY A 137 11.04 -0.27 3.63
N ASN A 138 11.74 0.11 4.69
CA ASN A 138 12.57 -0.81 5.46
C ASN A 138 11.74 -1.71 6.39
N MET A 139 12.41 -2.69 7.00
CA MET A 139 11.79 -3.62 7.96
C MET A 139 11.09 -2.87 9.09
N GLN A 140 11.68 -1.81 9.65
CA GLN A 140 11.05 -1.03 10.72
C GLN A 140 9.72 -0.41 10.28
N PHE A 141 9.63 0.09 9.04
CA PHE A 141 8.39 0.60 8.48
C PHE A 141 7.35 -0.51 8.28
N ALA A 142 7.76 -1.65 7.72
CA ALA A 142 6.88 -2.77 7.45
C ALA A 142 6.32 -3.39 8.75
N ASP A 143 7.18 -3.63 9.74
CA ASP A 143 6.83 -4.17 11.06
C ASP A 143 5.89 -3.22 11.81
N TRP A 144 6.20 -1.91 11.82
CA TRP A 144 5.34 -0.92 12.45
C TRP A 144 3.94 -0.88 11.83
N LEU A 145 3.86 -0.92 10.49
CA LEU A 145 2.59 -0.87 9.78
C LEU A 145 1.77 -2.14 10.05
N LEU A 146 2.40 -3.31 10.00
CA LEU A 146 1.81 -4.60 10.35
C LEU A 146 1.25 -4.59 11.79
N ALA A 147 2.08 -4.22 12.77
CA ALA A 147 1.66 -4.15 14.17
C ALA A 147 0.48 -3.18 14.37
N SER A 148 0.49 -2.05 13.65
CA SER A 148 -0.59 -1.07 13.70
C SER A 148 -1.89 -1.59 13.08
N PHE A 149 -1.80 -2.35 11.99
CA PHE A 149 -2.95 -2.99 11.37
C PHE A 149 -3.56 -4.07 12.29
N CYS A 150 -2.72 -4.92 12.87
CA CYS A 150 -3.12 -6.00 13.77
C CYS A 150 -3.89 -5.47 15.00
N ARG A 151 -3.42 -4.38 15.63
CA ARG A 151 -4.05 -3.82 16.85
C ARG A 151 -5.49 -3.35 16.68
N VAL A 152 -5.86 -2.89 15.48
CA VAL A 152 -7.17 -2.26 15.21
C VAL A 152 -8.00 -3.10 14.23
N GLY A 153 -7.46 -4.24 13.79
CA GLY A 153 -8.12 -5.12 12.81
C GLY A 153 -8.25 -4.51 11.42
N HIS A 154 -7.26 -3.72 10.99
CA HIS A 154 -7.11 -3.34 9.59
C HIS A 154 -6.55 -4.52 8.79
N GLU A 155 -6.76 -4.51 7.48
CA GLU A 155 -6.36 -5.61 6.60
C GLU A 155 -5.47 -5.11 5.46
N SER A 156 -4.41 -5.85 5.17
CA SER A 156 -3.49 -5.60 4.07
C SER A 156 -3.27 -6.90 3.31
N TYR A 157 -3.35 -6.85 1.99
CA TYR A 157 -3.06 -7.94 1.07
C TYR A 157 -2.23 -7.45 -0.11
N ARG A 158 -1.22 -8.22 -0.49
CA ARG A 158 -0.44 -8.03 -1.71
C ARG A 158 -0.78 -9.12 -2.69
N VAL A 159 -1.22 -8.76 -3.89
CA VAL A 159 -1.48 -9.73 -4.96
C VAL A 159 -0.30 -9.69 -5.93
N THR A 160 0.36 -10.83 -6.11
CA THR A 160 1.49 -11.02 -7.02
C THR A 160 1.12 -12.06 -8.07
N HIS A 161 1.73 -11.96 -9.26
CA HIS A 161 1.36 -12.81 -10.39
C HIS A 161 2.60 -13.31 -11.12
N LYS A 162 2.80 -14.62 -11.09
CA LYS A 162 3.90 -15.32 -11.76
C LYS A 162 5.24 -14.62 -11.50
N ARG A 163 5.99 -14.37 -12.58
CA ARG A 163 7.33 -13.77 -12.63
C ARG A 163 7.27 -12.25 -12.81
N ASP A 164 6.23 -11.59 -12.28
CA ASP A 164 6.20 -10.13 -12.24
C ASP A 164 7.44 -9.64 -11.48
N ALA A 165 8.30 -8.85 -12.12
CA ALA A 165 9.52 -8.35 -11.51
C ALA A 165 9.27 -7.20 -10.52
N VAL A 166 8.11 -6.52 -10.60
CA VAL A 166 7.85 -5.32 -9.80
C VAL A 166 7.86 -5.62 -8.29
N PRO A 167 7.21 -6.69 -7.78
CA PRO A 167 7.30 -7.05 -6.37
C PRO A 167 8.71 -7.31 -5.85
N HIS A 168 9.68 -7.63 -6.71
CA HIS A 168 11.03 -7.99 -6.28
C HIS A 168 11.98 -6.79 -6.28
N VAL A 169 11.49 -5.59 -6.58
CA VAL A 169 12.26 -4.33 -6.49
C VAL A 169 11.62 -3.34 -5.50
N PRO A 170 12.42 -2.49 -4.81
CA PRO A 170 13.85 -2.64 -4.61
C PRO A 170 14.23 -3.98 -3.94
N PRO A 171 15.44 -4.51 -4.16
CA PRO A 171 15.88 -5.77 -3.55
C PRO A 171 15.98 -5.69 -2.02
N MET A 172 15.75 -6.83 -1.34
CA MET A 172 15.87 -6.91 0.12
C MET A 172 17.27 -6.56 0.64
N TRP A 173 18.34 -6.86 -0.11
CA TRP A 173 19.70 -6.51 0.29
C TRP A 173 19.97 -4.99 0.30
N PHE A 174 19.10 -4.17 -0.32
CA PHE A 174 19.11 -2.70 -0.16
C PHE A 174 18.32 -2.24 1.08
N GLY A 175 17.82 -3.18 1.88
CA GLY A 175 17.09 -2.93 3.12
C GLY A 175 15.64 -2.53 2.89
N PHE A 176 15.00 -3.02 1.83
CA PHE A 176 13.59 -2.85 1.54
C PHE A 176 12.83 -4.15 1.79
N TYR A 177 11.63 -4.04 2.36
CA TYR A 177 10.80 -5.17 2.78
C TYR A 177 9.35 -4.91 2.41
N HIS A 178 8.62 -5.97 2.12
CA HIS A 178 7.19 -5.91 1.92
C HIS A 178 6.41 -5.80 3.24
N VAL A 179 5.22 -5.19 3.14
CA VAL A 179 4.13 -5.47 4.08
C VAL A 179 3.61 -6.89 3.81
N PRO A 180 3.11 -7.62 4.81
CA PRO A 180 2.86 -9.05 4.65
C PRO A 180 1.54 -9.37 3.93
N HIS A 181 1.19 -10.66 3.93
CA HIS A 181 0.01 -11.28 3.31
C HIS A 181 0.02 -11.23 1.79
N GLU A 182 1.03 -11.85 1.19
CA GLU A 182 1.00 -12.15 -0.22
C GLU A 182 0.00 -13.23 -0.58
N VAL A 183 -0.73 -12.94 -1.65
CA VAL A 183 -1.63 -13.84 -2.37
C VAL A 183 -1.02 -14.00 -3.76
N TRP A 184 -0.33 -15.11 -3.97
CA TRP A 184 0.45 -15.35 -5.18
C TRP A 184 -0.30 -16.25 -6.16
N TYR A 185 -0.39 -15.79 -7.41
CA TYR A 185 -0.97 -16.54 -8.52
C TYR A 185 0.15 -17.03 -9.46
N ASP A 186 0.47 -18.32 -9.43
CA ASP A 186 1.45 -18.96 -10.32
C ASP A 186 0.79 -19.63 -11.55
N ASN A 187 -0.21 -19.00 -12.15
CA ASN A 187 -0.94 -19.57 -13.28
C ASN A 187 -1.50 -18.48 -14.22
N ASP A 188 -1.89 -18.84 -15.44
CA ASP A 188 -2.44 -17.92 -16.46
C ASP A 188 -3.95 -17.65 -16.30
N GLY A 189 -4.52 -17.79 -15.10
CA GLY A 189 -5.94 -17.45 -14.86
C GLY A 189 -6.81 -18.56 -14.28
N ASN A 190 -6.26 -19.52 -13.53
CA ASN A 190 -7.08 -20.32 -12.61
C ASN A 190 -7.38 -19.52 -11.34
N THR A 191 -8.45 -19.87 -10.64
CA THR A 191 -8.79 -19.29 -9.32
C THR A 191 -7.91 -19.80 -8.18
N GLU A 192 -6.94 -20.67 -8.46
CA GLU A 192 -6.02 -21.22 -7.47
C GLU A 192 -4.91 -20.20 -7.15
N TYR A 193 -4.72 -19.95 -5.86
CA TYR A 193 -3.73 -19.02 -5.33
C TYR A 193 -3.05 -19.61 -4.10
N THR A 194 -1.86 -19.13 -3.81
CA THR A 194 -1.11 -19.47 -2.59
C THR A 194 -1.17 -18.29 -1.63
N ASN A 195 -1.64 -18.53 -0.40
CA ASN A 195 -1.47 -17.56 0.69
C ASN A 195 -0.10 -17.77 1.31
N CYS A 196 0.78 -16.78 1.18
CA CYS A 196 2.17 -16.83 1.61
C CYS A 196 2.29 -16.53 3.10
N ASN A 197 3.18 -17.24 3.78
CA ASN A 197 3.38 -17.05 5.22
C ASN A 197 4.39 -15.92 5.48
N ASP A 198 3.91 -14.68 5.35
CA ASP A 198 4.77 -13.50 5.39
C ASP A 198 5.01 -12.90 6.79
N ILE A 199 4.65 -13.62 7.85
CA ILE A 199 4.62 -13.08 9.23
C ILE A 199 5.24 -14.05 10.22
N LYS A 200 6.01 -13.51 11.17
CA LYS A 200 6.47 -14.23 12.37
C LYS A 200 6.13 -13.45 13.63
N GLY A 201 5.98 -14.18 14.73
CA GLY A 201 5.76 -13.63 16.07
C GLY A 201 4.28 -13.50 16.45
N THR A 202 4.02 -13.49 17.75
CA THR A 202 2.76 -13.07 18.40
C THR A 202 3.11 -12.60 19.82
N PRO A 203 2.41 -11.62 20.43
CA PRO A 203 1.21 -10.91 19.97
C PRO A 203 1.52 -9.78 18.96
N CYS A 204 0.55 -8.92 18.61
CA CYS A 204 0.72 -7.86 17.61
C CYS A 204 1.95 -6.94 17.80
N SER A 205 2.47 -6.79 19.03
CA SER A 205 3.66 -5.99 19.33
C SER A 205 4.97 -6.61 18.86
N ASP A 206 4.96 -7.94 18.66
CA ASP A 206 6.15 -8.75 18.41
C ASP A 206 6.13 -9.32 16.98
N LEU A 207 5.21 -8.82 16.15
CA LEU A 207 5.10 -9.19 14.74
C LEU A 207 6.28 -8.63 13.95
N THR A 208 6.85 -9.46 13.10
CA THR A 208 7.86 -9.07 12.12
C THR A 208 7.53 -9.64 10.75
N VAL A 209 7.80 -8.86 9.71
CA VAL A 209 7.63 -9.29 8.33
C VAL A 209 8.75 -10.24 7.92
N THR A 210 8.38 -11.25 7.14
CA THR A 210 9.29 -12.16 6.46
C THR A 210 8.69 -12.39 5.08
N GLU A 211 9.45 -12.37 4.00
CA GLU A 211 8.89 -12.79 2.71
C GLU A 211 9.01 -14.32 2.61
N ASP A 212 7.94 -15.02 2.22
CA ASP A 212 7.94 -16.48 2.09
C ASP A 212 8.78 -16.90 0.87
N PRO A 213 9.91 -17.60 1.07
CA PRO A 213 10.79 -17.99 -0.03
C PRO A 213 10.16 -19.06 -0.94
N ASN A 214 8.99 -19.60 -0.62
CA ASN A 214 8.27 -20.58 -1.43
C ASN A 214 7.15 -19.95 -2.29
N CYS A 215 7.01 -18.62 -2.26
CA CYS A 215 6.03 -17.87 -3.05
C CYS A 215 6.66 -17.21 -4.29
N SER A 216 6.27 -16.00 -4.67
CA SER A 216 6.83 -15.33 -5.86
C SER A 216 8.35 -15.19 -5.81
N ASP A 217 8.94 -15.08 -4.62
CA ASP A 217 10.39 -15.07 -4.43
C ASP A 217 11.08 -16.39 -4.85
N SER A 218 10.34 -17.50 -4.96
CA SER A 218 10.89 -18.81 -5.37
C SER A 218 11.22 -18.92 -6.85
N ILE A 219 10.65 -18.04 -7.68
CA ILE A 219 10.69 -18.14 -9.15
C ILE A 219 11.41 -16.97 -9.83
N ILE A 220 11.95 -16.05 -9.03
CA ILE A 220 12.73 -14.90 -9.50
C ILE A 220 14.21 -15.22 -9.23
N PRO A 221 15.07 -15.15 -10.27
CA PRO A 221 16.49 -15.54 -10.16
C PRO A 221 17.34 -14.57 -9.34
#